data_AF-A0A953C0U8-F1
#
_entry.id   AF-A0A953C0U8-F1
#
_cell.length_a   1.000
_cell.length_b   1.000
_cell.length_c   1.000
_cell.angle_alpha   90.00
_cell.angle_beta   90.00
_cell.angle_gamma   90.00
#
_symmetry.space_group_name_H-M   'P 1'
#
loop_
_entity.id
_entity.type
_entity.pdbx_description
1 polymer ?
#
loop_
_entity_poly.entity_id
_entity_poly.type
_entity_poly.pdbx_seq_one_letter_code
_entity_poly.pdbx_strand_id
1 'polypeptide(L)'
;MKSARAIALSIAAAALSACATLPSSAPGAPTGSSTIPSTPLDLGDWRRASVSATLQHFQSQVSARYGVGLTFAAVTADLRNQGFTCAPPRTDGRGDPPSQVCRQTQTASGCTHTWQVLLFDENSNARLARTRGLYDRSCANDGLLGGPG
;
A
#
# COMPACT_ATOMS: atom_id res chain seq x y z
N MET A 1 -35.27 -19.09 63.50
CA MET A 1 -34.63 -18.09 62.64
C MET A 1 -34.35 -18.72 61.29
N LYS A 2 -35.07 -18.23 60.27
CA LYS A 2 -34.89 -18.33 58.80
C LYS A 2 -33.93 -19.38 58.21
N SER A 3 -34.51 -20.32 57.47
CA SER A 3 -33.89 -21.02 56.35
C SER A 3 -33.42 -20.04 55.26
N ALA A 4 -32.33 -20.37 54.57
CA ALA A 4 -32.23 -20.52 53.09
C ALA A 4 -30.87 -20.12 52.51
N ARG A 5 -30.58 -20.75 51.36
CA ARG A 5 -29.69 -20.37 50.24
C ARG A 5 -28.24 -20.87 50.31
N ALA A 6 -27.61 -21.32 49.24
CA ALA A 6 -28.05 -21.66 47.88
C ALA A 6 -26.87 -22.40 47.22
N ILE A 7 -27.18 -23.42 46.41
CA ILE A 7 -26.22 -24.08 45.51
C ILE A 7 -26.02 -23.17 44.30
N ALA A 8 -24.78 -22.88 43.93
CA ALA A 8 -24.44 -22.30 42.63
C ALA A 8 -23.12 -22.92 42.15
N LEU A 9 -23.23 -23.94 41.30
CA LEU A 9 -22.13 -24.50 40.52
C LEU A 9 -21.95 -23.59 39.28
N SER A 10 -20.83 -22.88 39.19
CA SER A 10 -20.52 -22.04 38.03
C SER A 10 -19.61 -22.81 37.07
N ILE A 11 -20.20 -23.33 35.98
CA ILE A 11 -19.48 -23.78 34.79
C ILE A 11 -19.69 -22.71 33.71
N ALA A 12 -18.61 -22.13 33.19
CA ALA A 12 -18.49 -21.71 31.79
C ALA A 12 -17.08 -21.17 31.54
N ALA A 13 -16.20 -22.04 31.03
CA ALA A 13 -15.02 -21.62 30.31
C ALA A 13 -15.46 -20.95 29.00
N ALA A 14 -15.24 -19.65 28.87
CA ALA A 14 -15.47 -18.92 27.62
C ALA A 14 -14.13 -18.57 26.97
N ALA A 15 -13.93 -19.22 25.83
CA ALA A 15 -12.81 -19.14 24.92
C ALA A 15 -12.40 -17.71 24.53
N LEU A 16 -11.08 -17.46 24.61
CA LEU A 16 -10.24 -16.87 23.57
C LEU A 16 -10.92 -15.82 22.67
N SER A 17 -10.99 -14.58 23.15
CA SER A 17 -11.06 -13.40 22.29
C SER A 17 -9.69 -13.18 21.63
N ALA A 18 -9.38 -13.98 20.62
CA ALA A 18 -8.33 -13.65 19.66
C ALA A 18 -8.82 -12.47 18.81
N CYS A 19 -8.70 -11.26 19.37
CA CYS A 19 -8.71 -10.05 18.58
C CYS A 19 -7.43 -10.12 17.72
N ALA A 20 -7.58 -10.67 16.51
CA ALA A 20 -6.59 -10.59 15.46
C ALA A 20 -6.37 -9.11 15.18
N THR A 21 -5.40 -8.54 15.90
CA THR A 21 -4.91 -7.20 15.65
C THR A 21 -4.18 -7.34 14.32
N LEU A 22 -4.90 -7.09 13.22
CA LEU A 22 -4.30 -6.92 11.92
C LEU A 22 -3.14 -5.96 12.13
N PRO A 23 -1.89 -6.30 11.74
CA PRO A 23 -0.82 -5.34 11.76
C PRO A 23 -1.26 -4.21 10.85
N SER A 24 -1.71 -3.12 11.45
CA SER A 24 -1.86 -1.84 10.80
C SER A 24 -0.46 -1.54 10.27
N SER A 25 -0.27 -1.85 9.00
CA SER A 25 1.00 -1.66 8.32
C SER A 25 1.12 -0.16 8.12
N ALA A 26 1.55 0.52 9.18
CA ALA A 26 2.05 1.87 9.08
C ALA A 26 3.08 1.87 7.94
N PRO A 27 3.08 2.86 7.04
CA PRO A 27 4.11 2.96 6.02
C PRO A 27 5.48 2.89 6.70
N GLY A 28 6.28 1.89 6.35
CA GLY A 28 7.60 1.71 6.94
C GLY A 28 8.54 2.85 6.56
N ALA A 29 9.56 3.07 7.39
CA ALA A 29 10.66 3.95 7.01
C ALA A 29 11.36 3.35 5.76
N PRO A 30 11.62 4.16 4.71
CA PRO A 30 12.34 3.69 3.55
C PRO A 30 13.75 3.25 3.95
N THR A 31 14.18 2.12 3.41
CA THR A 31 15.50 1.54 3.69
C THR A 31 16.53 1.84 2.59
N GLY A 32 16.11 2.53 1.53
CA GLY A 32 16.94 2.82 0.38
C GLY A 32 18.08 3.81 0.63
N SER A 33 18.97 3.89 -0.36
CA SER A 33 20.11 4.80 -0.35
C SER A 33 19.68 6.26 -0.52
N SER A 34 20.54 7.19 -0.12
CA SER A 34 20.44 8.62 -0.44
C SER A 34 20.76 8.93 -1.91
N THR A 35 21.16 7.92 -2.69
CA THR A 35 21.40 8.01 -4.13
C THR A 35 20.47 7.07 -4.88
N ILE A 36 19.77 7.58 -5.90
CA ILE A 36 18.84 6.80 -6.72
C ILE A 36 19.63 6.00 -7.77
N PRO A 37 19.52 4.66 -7.82
CA PRO A 37 20.26 3.84 -8.78
C PRO A 37 19.75 4.04 -10.21
N SER A 38 20.62 3.94 -11.21
CA SER A 38 20.26 4.11 -12.63
C SER A 38 19.53 2.92 -13.23
N THR A 39 19.45 1.79 -12.52
CA THR A 39 18.74 0.60 -13.00
C THR A 39 17.23 0.89 -13.10
N PRO A 40 16.52 0.30 -14.07
CA PRO A 40 15.07 0.43 -14.17
C PRO A 40 14.35 -0.02 -12.89
N LEU A 41 13.21 0.59 -12.59
CA LEU A 41 12.36 0.15 -11.48
C LEU A 41 11.62 -1.13 -11.90
N ASP A 42 11.85 -2.22 -11.17
CA ASP A 42 11.18 -3.48 -11.43
C ASP A 42 9.74 -3.47 -10.89
N LEU A 43 8.78 -3.66 -11.80
CA LEU A 43 7.34 -3.70 -11.51
C LEU A 43 6.86 -5.08 -11.03
N GLY A 44 7.76 -6.07 -10.98
CA GLY A 44 7.48 -7.47 -10.68
C GLY A 44 6.97 -8.27 -11.88
N ASP A 45 6.82 -9.59 -11.70
CA ASP A 45 6.25 -10.48 -12.73
C ASP A 45 4.72 -10.38 -12.75
N TRP A 46 4.19 -9.17 -12.96
CA TRP A 46 2.76 -8.85 -12.90
C TRP A 46 1.89 -9.61 -13.91
N ARG A 47 2.52 -10.23 -14.93
CA ARG A 47 1.85 -11.07 -15.92
C ARG A 47 1.52 -12.47 -15.41
N ARG A 48 2.31 -13.00 -14.47
CA ARG A 48 2.21 -14.39 -14.02
C ARG A 48 1.99 -14.51 -12.51
N ALA A 49 2.47 -13.54 -11.73
CA ALA A 49 2.33 -13.51 -10.30
C ALA A 49 0.92 -13.13 -9.84
N SER A 50 0.60 -13.48 -8.59
CA SER A 50 -0.62 -13.00 -7.94
C SER A 50 -0.56 -11.50 -7.67
N VAL A 51 -1.72 -10.89 -7.40
CA VAL A 51 -1.79 -9.46 -7.06
C VAL A 51 -0.97 -9.16 -5.81
N SER A 52 -1.11 -9.98 -4.76
CA SER A 52 -0.37 -9.81 -3.51
C SER A 52 1.13 -9.97 -3.68
N ALA A 53 1.59 -10.93 -4.48
CA ALA A 53 3.02 -11.13 -4.74
C ALA A 53 3.61 -9.94 -5.53
N THR A 54 2.88 -9.46 -6.54
CA THR A 54 3.29 -8.26 -7.31
C THR A 54 3.36 -7.03 -6.40
N LEU A 55 2.36 -6.84 -5.54
CA LEU A 55 2.31 -5.74 -4.57
C LEU A 55 3.50 -5.78 -3.60
N GLN A 56 3.77 -6.93 -2.99
CA GLN A 56 4.86 -7.10 -2.03
C GLN A 56 6.22 -6.85 -2.68
N HIS A 57 6.44 -7.39 -3.89
CA HIS A 57 7.65 -7.15 -4.67
C HIS A 57 7.82 -5.66 -4.96
N PHE A 58 6.78 -5.02 -5.50
CA PHE A 58 6.82 -3.60 -5.83
C PHE A 58 7.07 -2.71 -4.61
N GLN A 59 6.44 -3.03 -3.47
CA GLN A 59 6.67 -2.34 -2.19
C GLN A 59 8.13 -2.43 -1.74
N SER A 60 8.72 -3.62 -1.84
CA SER A 60 10.14 -3.84 -1.51
C SER A 60 11.04 -3.02 -2.43
N GLN A 61 10.81 -3.05 -3.74
CA GLN A 61 11.61 -2.30 -4.73
C GLN A 61 11.55 -0.79 -4.50
N VAL A 62 10.36 -0.22 -4.30
CA VAL A 62 10.18 1.21 -4.03
C VAL A 62 10.90 1.61 -2.74
N SER A 63 10.75 0.82 -1.67
CA SER A 63 11.35 1.13 -0.36
C SER A 63 12.89 1.02 -0.37
N ALA A 64 13.43 0.08 -1.15
CA ALA A 64 14.87 -0.11 -1.32
C ALA A 64 15.50 0.93 -2.27
N ARG A 65 14.73 1.46 -3.23
CA ARG A 65 15.22 2.44 -4.20
C ARG A 65 15.28 3.85 -3.64
N TYR A 66 14.27 4.25 -2.86
CA TYR A 66 14.11 5.62 -2.41
C TYR A 66 14.32 5.75 -0.90
N GLY A 67 15.52 6.15 -0.48
CA GLY A 67 15.84 6.40 0.92
C GLY A 67 15.24 7.69 1.51
N VAL A 68 15.21 7.76 2.84
CA VAL A 68 14.85 8.98 3.58
C VAL A 68 15.78 10.15 3.19
N GLY A 69 15.24 11.36 3.12
CA GLY A 69 15.98 12.59 2.89
C GLY A 69 16.18 12.96 1.42
N LEU A 70 15.85 12.07 0.49
CA LEU A 70 15.80 12.39 -0.95
C LEU A 70 14.82 13.53 -1.21
N THR A 71 15.13 14.41 -2.17
CA THR A 71 14.20 15.47 -2.55
C THR A 71 13.06 14.89 -3.39
N PHE A 72 11.85 15.42 -3.22
CA PHE A 72 10.71 15.05 -4.05
C PHE A 72 10.98 15.28 -5.54
N ALA A 73 11.71 16.35 -5.88
CA ALA A 73 12.12 16.63 -7.25
C ALA A 73 12.96 15.48 -7.85
N ALA A 74 13.95 14.96 -7.11
CA ALA A 74 14.78 13.86 -7.57
C ALA A 74 13.97 12.57 -7.74
N VAL A 75 13.14 12.22 -6.75
CA VAL A 75 12.31 11.00 -6.79
C VAL A 75 11.29 11.07 -7.92
N THR A 76 10.60 12.20 -8.08
CA THR A 76 9.59 12.36 -9.14
C THR A 76 10.22 12.44 -10.53
N ALA A 77 11.41 13.01 -10.68
CA ALA A 77 12.15 13.00 -11.96
C ALA A 77 12.52 11.56 -12.36
N ASP A 78 13.05 10.78 -11.41
CA ASP A 78 13.35 9.37 -11.64
C ASP A 78 12.08 8.59 -12.03
N LEU A 79 11.01 8.71 -11.25
CA LEU A 79 9.74 8.04 -11.54
C LEU A 79 9.17 8.41 -12.92
N ARG A 80 9.29 9.67 -13.34
CA ARG A 80 8.91 10.10 -14.70
C ARG A 80 9.75 9.44 -15.77
N ASN A 81 11.07 9.29 -15.55
CA ASN A 81 11.94 8.56 -16.46
C ASN A 81 11.58 7.07 -16.55
N GLN A 82 10.96 6.51 -15.50
CA GLN A 82 10.41 5.14 -15.49
C GLN A 82 8.98 5.04 -16.05
N GLY A 83 8.39 6.15 -16.54
CA GLY A 83 7.06 6.18 -17.15
C GLY A 83 5.90 6.43 -16.17
N PHE A 84 6.17 6.87 -14.95
CA PHE A 84 5.13 7.30 -14.01
C PHE A 84 4.72 8.77 -14.26
N THR A 85 3.43 9.04 -14.10
CA THR A 85 2.89 10.40 -14.07
C THR A 85 2.63 10.82 -12.63
N CYS A 86 3.26 11.91 -12.18
CA CYS A 86 3.17 12.41 -10.82
C CYS A 86 2.20 13.58 -10.70
N ALA A 87 1.29 13.50 -9.72
CA ALA A 87 0.31 14.52 -9.38
C ALA A 87 0.23 14.74 -7.86
N PRO A 88 -0.20 15.91 -7.38
CA PRO A 88 -0.54 16.10 -5.97
C PRO A 88 -1.62 15.08 -5.54
N PRO A 89 -1.70 14.75 -4.23
CA PRO A 89 -2.74 13.86 -3.73
C PRO A 89 -4.14 14.40 -4.04
N ARG A 90 -5.09 13.48 -4.24
CA ARG A 90 -6.50 13.83 -4.13
C ARG A 90 -6.85 13.92 -2.65
N THR A 91 -7.63 14.94 -2.28
CA THR A 91 -7.98 15.29 -0.90
C THR A 91 -9.12 14.44 -0.32
N ASP A 92 -9.42 13.30 -0.92
CA ASP A 92 -10.60 12.46 -0.68
C ASP A 92 -10.36 11.27 0.30
N GLY A 93 -9.18 11.18 0.94
CA GLY A 93 -8.76 10.02 1.74
C GLY A 93 -8.82 10.16 3.27
N ARG A 94 -9.09 9.04 3.96
CA ARG A 94 -8.96 8.85 5.43
C ARG A 94 -7.53 8.38 5.74
N GLY A 95 -6.79 9.11 6.58
CA GLY A 95 -5.40 8.80 6.97
C GLY A 95 -4.45 9.97 6.73
N ASP A 96 -3.15 9.78 6.98
CA ASP A 96 -2.11 10.77 6.66
C ASP A 96 -1.94 10.85 5.13
N PRO A 97 -2.32 11.97 4.49
CA PRO A 97 -2.33 12.05 3.04
C PRO A 97 -0.89 12.06 2.50
N PRO A 98 -0.60 11.34 1.40
CA PRO A 98 0.69 11.48 0.74
C PRO A 98 0.84 12.89 0.20
N SER A 99 2.03 13.45 0.22
CA SER A 99 2.30 14.79 -0.32
C SER A 99 2.39 14.78 -1.85
N GLN A 100 2.66 13.63 -2.46
CA GLN A 100 2.68 13.42 -3.92
C GLN A 100 2.31 11.96 -4.24
N VAL A 101 1.60 11.74 -5.35
CA VAL A 101 1.32 10.39 -5.88
C VAL A 101 1.80 10.29 -7.32
N CYS A 102 2.63 9.29 -7.62
CA CYS A 102 3.06 8.97 -8.98
C CYS A 102 2.41 7.67 -9.43
N ARG A 103 1.78 7.64 -10.60
CA ARG A 103 1.05 6.47 -11.10
C ARG A 103 1.55 6.04 -12.48
N GLN A 104 1.61 4.74 -12.70
CA GLN A 104 1.84 4.15 -14.01
C GLN A 104 0.76 3.11 -14.25
N THR A 105 0.27 3.04 -15.48
CA THR A 105 -0.75 2.07 -15.89
C THR A 105 -0.27 1.26 -17.08
N GLN A 106 -0.62 -0.02 -17.10
CA GLN A 106 -0.38 -0.90 -18.23
C GLN A 106 -1.60 -1.79 -18.45
N THR A 107 -2.09 -1.82 -19.70
CA THR A 107 -3.19 -2.70 -20.07
C THR A 107 -2.65 -3.92 -20.81
N ALA A 108 -3.03 -5.11 -20.36
CA ALA A 108 -2.66 -6.36 -21.01
C ALA A 108 -3.73 -7.42 -20.75
N SER A 109 -4.03 -8.23 -21.77
CA SER A 109 -4.98 -9.35 -21.66
C SER A 109 -6.35 -8.97 -21.08
N GLY A 110 -6.85 -7.76 -21.38
CA GLY A 110 -8.13 -7.26 -20.88
C GLY A 110 -8.11 -6.78 -19.42
N CYS A 111 -6.94 -6.72 -18.78
CA CYS A 111 -6.74 -6.18 -17.45
C CYS A 111 -5.93 -4.89 -17.48
N THR A 112 -6.29 -3.94 -16.64
CA THR A 112 -5.53 -2.73 -16.33
C THR A 112 -4.78 -2.94 -15.04
N HIS A 113 -3.46 -2.83 -15.13
CA HIS A 113 -2.52 -2.90 -14.03
C HIS A 113 -2.12 -1.48 -13.65
N THR A 114 -2.22 -1.12 -12.38
CA THR A 114 -1.91 0.23 -11.89
C THR A 114 -0.88 0.15 -10.78
N TRP A 115 0.28 0.73 -10.99
CA TRP A 115 1.30 0.96 -9.96
C TRP A 115 1.20 2.38 -9.45
N GLN A 116 1.32 2.55 -8.14
CA GLN A 116 1.35 3.87 -7.52
C GLN A 116 2.48 3.96 -6.51
N VAL A 117 3.20 5.06 -6.54
CA VAL A 117 4.21 5.41 -5.54
C VAL A 117 3.71 6.63 -4.79
N LEU A 118 3.41 6.44 -3.51
CA LEU A 118 3.00 7.49 -2.59
C LEU A 118 4.24 8.01 -1.88
N LEU A 119 4.46 9.32 -1.97
CA LEU A 119 5.58 10.01 -1.31
C LEU A 119 5.03 10.83 -0.15
N PHE A 120 5.62 10.65 1.02
CA PHE A 120 5.23 11.34 2.25
C PHE A 120 6.36 12.27 2.70
N ASP A 121 6.00 13.50 2.97
CA ASP A 121 6.81 14.47 3.69
C ASP A 121 6.35 14.51 5.15
N GLU A 122 7.26 14.70 6.09
CA GLU A 122 6.96 14.79 7.53
C GLU A 122 6.97 16.23 8.04
N ASN A 123 7.64 17.15 7.34
CA ASN A 123 7.88 18.52 7.83
C ASN A 123 7.63 19.61 6.77
N SER A 124 6.92 19.29 5.68
CA SER A 124 6.69 20.22 4.56
C SER A 124 7.98 20.80 3.98
N ASN A 125 9.07 20.03 4.02
CA ASN A 125 10.40 20.42 3.56
C ASN A 125 10.74 19.88 2.15
N ALA A 126 9.75 19.28 1.47
CA ALA A 126 9.87 18.62 0.17
C ALA A 126 10.91 17.49 0.14
N ARG A 127 11.16 16.85 1.29
CA ARG A 127 12.02 15.68 1.42
C ARG A 127 11.23 14.46 1.81
N LEU A 128 11.70 13.33 1.28
CA LEU A 128 11.11 12.04 1.50
C LEU A 128 11.31 11.60 2.94
N ALA A 129 10.22 11.47 3.67
CA ALA A 129 10.20 10.83 4.99
C ALA A 129 9.81 9.36 4.86
N ARG A 130 8.78 9.07 4.04
CA ARG A 130 8.29 7.71 3.79
C ARG A 130 7.87 7.53 2.34
N THR A 131 7.88 6.27 1.90
CA THR A 131 7.36 5.83 0.61
C THR A 131 6.43 4.66 0.76
N ARG A 132 5.44 4.56 -0.12
CA ARG A 132 4.62 3.36 -0.22
C ARG A 132 4.35 3.02 -1.68
N GLY A 133 4.78 1.82 -2.07
CA GLY A 133 4.33 1.19 -3.31
C GLY A 133 2.93 0.62 -3.15
N LEU A 134 2.08 0.84 -4.15
CA LEU A 134 0.79 0.20 -4.30
C LEU A 134 0.70 -0.41 -5.70
N TYR A 135 -0.06 -1.47 -5.79
CA TYR A 135 -0.36 -2.17 -7.02
C TYR A 135 -1.82 -2.62 -6.98
N ASP A 136 -2.51 -2.39 -8.08
CA ASP A 136 -3.89 -2.80 -8.30
C ASP A 136 -4.02 -3.44 -9.69
N ARG A 137 -4.94 -4.40 -9.83
CA ARG A 137 -5.29 -5.02 -11.09
C ARG A 137 -6.80 -5.09 -11.22
N SER A 138 -7.34 -4.47 -12.26
CA SER A 138 -8.76 -4.50 -12.60
C SER A 138 -8.94 -5.11 -13.99
N CYS A 139 -9.74 -6.16 -14.12
CA CYS A 139 -10.03 -6.78 -15.41
C CYS A 139 -11.44 -6.43 -15.89
N ALA A 140 -11.60 -6.25 -17.21
CA ALA A 140 -12.88 -5.86 -17.81
C ALA A 140 -14.04 -6.84 -17.50
N ASN A 141 -13.72 -8.08 -17.11
CA ASN A 141 -14.69 -9.12 -16.74
C ASN A 141 -14.96 -9.25 -15.24
N ASP A 142 -14.40 -8.39 -14.37
CA ASP A 142 -14.61 -8.43 -12.90
C ASP A 142 -16.00 -7.91 -12.46
N GLY A 143 -17.03 -8.00 -13.31
CA GLY A 143 -18.42 -8.03 -12.87
C GLY A 143 -19.14 -6.68 -12.65
N LEU A 144 -18.75 -5.60 -13.33
CA LEU A 144 -19.52 -4.34 -13.35
C LEU A 144 -20.38 -4.11 -14.62
N LEU A 145 -20.60 -5.17 -15.40
CA LEU A 145 -21.58 -5.21 -16.50
C LEU A 145 -22.53 -6.39 -16.32
N GLY A 146 -23.30 -6.37 -15.23
CA GLY A 146 -24.43 -7.25 -15.06
C GLY A 146 -25.53 -6.96 -16.09
N GLY A 147 -25.52 -7.73 -17.19
CA GLY A 147 -26.68 -8.29 -17.89
C GLY A 147 -27.59 -7.37 -18.71
N PRO A 148 -28.03 -7.79 -19.92
CA PRO A 148 -29.27 -7.28 -20.49
C PRO A 148 -30.45 -7.81 -19.66
N GLY A 149 -31.26 -6.88 -19.13
CA GLY A 149 -32.62 -7.13 -18.66
C GLY A 149 -33.63 -6.56 -19.66
#